data_AF-A0AAW2JHS8-F1
#
_entry.id   AF-A0AAW2JHS8-F1
#
_cell.length_a   1.000
_cell.length_b   1.000
_cell.length_c   1.000
_cell.angle_alpha   90.00
_cell.angle_beta   90.00
_cell.angle_gamma   90.00
#
_symmetry.space_group_name_H-M   'P 1'
#
loop_
_entity.id
_entity.type
_entity.pdbx_description
1 polymer ?
#
loop_
_entity_poly.entity_id
_entity_poly.type
_entity_poly.pdbx_seq_one_letter_code
_entity_poly.pdbx_strand_id
1 'polypeptide(L)'
;MKSEMDSMSSNQVWTLVDRPKGVTPVGCKWVYKRKIGVDREVTTFKARLVAKGTQRPGVDFEETFLPVAMAKSIRILLTVAAWYDYEIWQMDVKTAFLNGFIEEEIYIDQPEGFTIVGE
;
A
#
# COMPACT_ATOMS: atom_id res chain seq x y z
N MET A 1 7.62 12.63 -3.23
CA MET A 1 6.50 13.00 -2.34
C MET A 1 5.29 13.38 -3.16
N LYS A 2 5.36 14.46 -3.94
CA LYS A 2 4.25 14.90 -4.80
C LYS A 2 3.69 13.77 -5.69
N SER A 3 4.57 13.04 -6.37
CA SER A 3 4.17 11.85 -7.17
C SER A 3 3.37 10.79 -6.40
N GLU A 4 3.65 10.59 -5.10
CA GLU A 4 2.91 9.64 -4.25
C GLU A 4 1.55 10.22 -3.88
N MET A 5 1.50 11.50 -3.46
CA MET A 5 0.25 12.20 -3.16
C MET A 5 -0.68 12.27 -4.38
N ASP A 6 -0.13 12.59 -5.54
CA ASP A 6 -0.86 12.61 -6.81
C ASP A 6 -1.43 11.21 -7.14
N SER A 7 -0.64 10.16 -6.90
CA SER A 7 -1.09 8.77 -7.08
C SER A 7 -2.20 8.37 -6.09
N MET A 8 -2.20 8.89 -4.87
CA MET A 8 -3.27 8.61 -3.91
C MET A 8 -4.55 9.37 -4.28
N SER A 9 -4.40 10.62 -4.75
CA SER A 9 -5.52 11.44 -5.23
C SER A 9 -6.16 10.83 -6.47
N SER A 10 -5.38 10.38 -7.45
CA SER A 10 -5.90 9.73 -8.67
C SER A 10 -6.63 8.43 -8.41
N ASN A 11 -6.27 7.70 -7.35
CA ASN A 11 -6.93 6.47 -6.95
C ASN A 11 -8.06 6.70 -5.92
N GLN A 12 -8.34 7.95 -5.55
CA GLN A 12 -9.40 8.32 -4.60
C GLN A 12 -9.36 7.52 -3.28
N VAL A 13 -8.16 7.30 -2.75
CA VAL A 13 -7.93 6.38 -1.61
C VAL A 13 -8.43 6.96 -0.28
N TRP A 14 -8.50 8.29 -0.16
CA TRP A 14 -8.83 8.99 1.06
C TRP A 14 -9.56 10.31 0.77
N THR A 15 -10.19 10.86 1.78
CA THR A 15 -10.84 12.19 1.75
C THR A 15 -10.32 13.01 2.92
N LEU A 16 -10.03 14.29 2.68
CA LEU A 16 -9.69 15.21 3.75
C LEU A 16 -10.94 15.54 4.53
N VAL A 17 -10.88 15.42 5.86
CA VAL A 17 -11.99 15.76 6.76
C VAL A 17 -11.45 16.51 7.97
N ASP A 18 -12.29 17.35 8.56
CA ASP A 18 -12.05 17.87 9.90
C ASP A 18 -11.91 16.74 10.92
N ARG A 19 -11.00 16.95 11.89
CA ARG A 19 -10.72 15.94 12.91
C ARG A 19 -11.98 15.64 13.74
N PRO A 20 -12.51 14.41 13.72
CA PRO A 20 -13.68 14.06 14.52
C PRO A 20 -13.37 14.13 16.01
N LYS A 21 -14.37 14.50 16.81
CA LYS A 21 -14.23 14.54 18.27
C LYS A 21 -14.05 13.12 18.82
N GLY A 22 -13.04 12.93 19.66
CA GLY A 22 -12.78 11.65 20.33
C GLY A 22 -11.93 10.66 19.53
N VAL A 23 -11.52 11.01 18.31
CA VAL A 23 -10.65 10.16 17.48
C VAL A 23 -9.18 10.52 17.68
N THR A 24 -8.35 9.48 17.85
CA THR A 24 -6.90 9.58 17.82
C THR A 24 -6.41 9.12 16.44
N PRO A 25 -6.06 10.05 15.53
CA PRO A 25 -5.58 9.69 14.21
C PRO A 25 -4.24 8.97 14.29
N VAL A 26 -4.01 8.10 13.31
CA VAL A 26 -2.76 7.36 13.14
C VAL A 26 -1.75 8.31 12.51
N GLY A 27 -0.63 8.52 13.20
CA GLY A 27 0.46 9.32 12.64
C GLY A 27 1.02 8.67 11.37
N CYS A 28 1.55 9.46 10.45
CA CYS A 28 2.22 8.95 9.24
C CYS A 28 3.69 9.36 9.19
N LYS A 29 4.47 8.73 8.30
CA LYS A 29 5.85 9.11 8.01
C LYS A 29 6.20 8.86 6.54
N TRP A 30 7.13 9.66 6.03
CA TRP A 30 7.75 9.43 4.73
C TRP A 30 8.88 8.41 4.84
N VAL A 31 8.86 7.41 3.95
CA VAL A 31 9.95 6.44 3.77
C VAL A 31 10.59 6.66 2.41
N TYR A 32 11.89 6.96 2.42
CA TYR A 32 12.66 7.20 1.21
C TYR A 32 13.50 5.98 0.84
N LYS A 33 13.56 5.68 -0.45
CA LYS A 33 14.40 4.62 -0.99
C LYS A 33 15.06 5.08 -2.28
N ARG A 34 16.38 4.96 -2.34
CA ARG A 34 17.14 5.07 -3.59
C ARG A 34 17.11 3.73 -4.30
N LYS A 35 16.71 3.72 -5.56
CA LYS A 35 16.89 2.57 -6.45
C LYS A 35 18.18 2.79 -7.22
N ILE A 36 19.10 1.84 -7.07
CA ILE A 36 20.38 1.82 -7.77
C ILE A 36 20.22 0.85 -8.93
N GLY A 37 20.60 1.30 -10.13
CA GLY A 37 20.59 0.50 -11.35
C GLY A 37 21.73 -0.52 -11.37
N VAL A 38 21.75 -1.34 -12.42
CA VAL A 38 22.81 -2.34 -12.65
C VAL A 38 24.19 -1.66 -12.76
N ASP A 39 24.21 -0.46 -13.35
CA ASP A 39 25.41 0.36 -13.55
C ASP A 39 25.90 1.07 -12.27
N ARG A 40 25.32 0.74 -11.10
CA ARG A 40 25.56 1.40 -9.80
C ARG A 40 25.15 2.87 -9.72
N GLU A 41 24.53 3.40 -10.75
CA GLU A 41 23.94 4.75 -10.76
C GLU A 41 22.56 4.80 -10.11
N VAL A 42 22.20 5.94 -9.51
CA VAL A 42 20.87 6.12 -8.92
C VAL A 42 19.86 6.34 -10.05
N THR A 43 19.01 5.33 -10.28
CA THR A 43 17.99 5.37 -11.32
C THR A 43 16.72 6.08 -10.88
N THR A 44 16.37 6.00 -9.59
CA THR A 44 15.14 6.61 -9.09
C THR A 44 15.20 6.88 -7.59
N PHE A 45 14.72 8.05 -7.18
CA PHE A 45 14.38 8.35 -5.79
C PHE A 45 12.89 8.06 -5.56
N LYS A 46 12.59 7.12 -4.67
CA LYS A 46 11.21 6.82 -4.26
C LYS A 46 10.94 7.39 -2.87
N ALA A 47 9.78 8.02 -2.71
CA ALA A 47 9.22 8.37 -1.41
C ALA A 47 7.86 7.68 -1.29
N ARG A 48 7.60 7.04 -0.16
CA ARG A 48 6.32 6.42 0.15
C ARG A 48 5.77 6.97 1.44
N LEU A 49 4.47 7.21 1.48
CA LEU A 49 3.79 7.57 2.72
C LEU A 49 3.37 6.28 3.43
N VAL A 50 3.70 6.18 4.71
CA VAL A 50 3.44 4.98 5.50
C VAL A 50 2.79 5.38 6.82
N ALA A 51 1.68 4.75 7.18
CA ALA A 51 1.08 4.89 8.50
C ALA A 51 2.03 4.33 9.57
N LYS A 52 2.16 5.02 10.70
CA LYS A 52 2.86 4.51 11.87
C LYS A 52 1.95 3.45 12.48
N GLY A 53 2.30 2.18 12.30
CA GLY A 53 1.49 1.06 12.76
C GLY A 53 1.03 1.24 14.20
N THR A 54 -0.26 1.01 14.44
CA THR A 54 -0.90 1.09 15.76
C THR A 54 -0.99 -0.25 16.45
N GLN A 55 -0.42 -1.31 15.87
CA GLN A 55 -0.55 -2.67 16.35
C GLN A 55 -0.01 -2.81 17.77
N ARG A 56 -0.85 -3.39 18.64
CA ARG A 56 -0.57 -3.68 20.04
C ARG A 56 -0.38 -5.19 20.19
N PRO A 57 0.74 -5.64 20.77
CA PRO A 57 0.93 -7.05 21.12
C PRO A 57 -0.29 -7.60 21.89
N GLY A 58 -0.85 -8.72 21.43
CA GLY A 58 -2.01 -9.39 22.06
C GLY A 58 -3.39 -8.83 21.70
N VAL A 59 -3.48 -7.84 20.80
CA VAL A 59 -4.77 -7.32 20.29
C VAL A 59 -4.90 -7.60 18.79
N ASP A 60 -3.99 -7.07 17.99
CA ASP A 60 -4.06 -7.02 16.52
C ASP A 60 -2.68 -7.30 15.87
N PHE A 61 -1.71 -7.73 16.69
CA PHE A 61 -0.34 -8.02 16.25
C PHE A 61 -0.22 -9.40 15.58
N GLU A 62 -1.09 -10.35 15.92
CA GLU A 62 -1.08 -11.72 15.36
C GLU A 62 -1.95 -11.86 14.11
N GLU A 63 -2.86 -10.92 13.85
CA GLU A 63 -3.67 -10.86 12.64
C GLU A 63 -2.86 -10.28 11.47
N THR A 64 -1.84 -11.02 11.03
CA THR A 64 -1.10 -10.66 9.82
C THR A 64 -1.61 -11.47 8.63
N PHE A 65 -2.74 -11.04 8.05
CA PHE A 65 -3.21 -11.60 6.78
C PHE A 65 -2.54 -10.87 5.61
N LEU A 66 -1.31 -11.24 5.31
CA LEU A 66 -0.77 -10.95 3.98
C LEU A 66 -1.25 -12.05 3.02
N PRO A 67 -2.04 -11.72 1.97
CA PRO A 67 -2.47 -12.69 0.98
C PRO A 67 -1.27 -13.07 0.09
N VAL A 68 -0.38 -13.90 0.60
CA VAL A 68 0.73 -14.45 -0.17
C VAL A 68 0.22 -15.71 -0.87
N ALA A 69 0.19 -15.67 -2.20
CA ALA A 69 -0.16 -16.84 -3.00
C ALA A 69 0.76 -18.01 -2.66
N MET A 70 0.18 -19.14 -2.26
CA MET A 70 0.96 -20.35 -1.97
C MET A 70 1.58 -20.91 -3.26
N ALA A 71 2.85 -21.28 -3.20
CA ALA A 71 3.55 -21.93 -4.32
C ALA A 71 2.83 -23.20 -4.80
N LYS A 72 2.15 -23.93 -3.91
CA LYS A 72 1.31 -25.09 -4.27
C LYS A 72 0.17 -24.69 -5.21
N SER A 73 -0.57 -23.62 -4.88
CA SER A 73 -1.67 -23.11 -5.71
C SER A 73 -1.18 -22.65 -7.08
N ILE A 74 -0.05 -21.94 -7.14
CA ILE A 74 0.57 -21.50 -8.40
C ILE A 74 0.95 -22.71 -9.26
N ARG A 75 1.56 -23.75 -8.68
CA ARG A 75 1.91 -24.98 -9.40
C ARG A 75 0.70 -25.68 -9.97
N ILE A 76 -0.38 -25.81 -9.21
CA ILE A 76 -1.64 -26.42 -9.69
C ILE A 76 -2.17 -25.63 -10.89
N LEU A 77 -2.22 -24.29 -10.79
CA LEU A 77 -2.68 -23.44 -11.90
C LEU A 77 -1.83 -23.62 -13.16
N LEU A 78 -0.50 -23.66 -13.02
CA LEU A 78 0.42 -23.92 -14.13
C LEU A 78 0.23 -25.31 -14.74
N THR A 79 0.01 -26.35 -13.91
CA THR A 79 -0.25 -27.71 -14.39
C THR A 79 -1.55 -27.79 -15.18
N VAL A 80 -2.62 -27.15 -14.71
CA VAL A 80 -3.90 -27.09 -15.42
C VAL A 80 -3.73 -26.36 -16.75
N ALA A 81 -3.07 -25.21 -16.76
CA ALA A 81 -2.82 -24.47 -18.00
C ALA A 81 -2.02 -25.29 -19.01
N ALA A 82 -0.96 -25.99 -18.56
CA ALA A 82 -0.16 -26.84 -19.43
C ALA A 82 -0.96 -28.04 -19.98
N TRP A 83 -1.87 -28.62 -19.18
CA TRP A 83 -2.69 -29.76 -19.61
C TRP A 83 -3.70 -29.39 -20.68
N TYR A 84 -4.32 -28.21 -20.57
CA TYR A 84 -5.33 -27.72 -21.51
C TYR A 84 -4.75 -26.81 -22.61
N ASP A 85 -3.42 -26.66 -22.67
CA ASP A 85 -2.72 -25.78 -23.61
C ASP A 85 -3.21 -24.31 -23.56
N TYR A 86 -3.38 -23.81 -22.34
CA TYR A 86 -3.81 -22.43 -22.09
C TYR A 86 -2.64 -21.46 -22.05
N GLU A 87 -2.84 -20.30 -22.65
CA GLU A 87 -1.92 -19.17 -22.52
C GLU A 87 -2.14 -18.44 -21.18
N ILE A 88 -1.04 -18.16 -20.48
CA ILE A 88 -1.06 -17.42 -19.22
C ILE A 88 -0.54 -16.01 -19.44
N TRP A 89 -1.35 -15.04 -19.04
CA TRP A 89 -0.98 -13.63 -19.03
C TRP A 89 -0.72 -13.17 -17.59
N GLN A 90 0.46 -12.61 -17.33
CA GLN A 90 0.80 -12.03 -16.02
C GLN A 90 0.56 -10.52 -16.04
N MET A 91 -0.20 -10.03 -15.06
CA MET A 91 -0.40 -8.59 -14.83
C MET A 91 0.13 -8.20 -13.45
N ASP A 92 1.14 -7.34 -13.41
CA ASP A 92 1.60 -6.69 -12.18
C ASP A 92 0.85 -5.37 -11.99
N VAL A 93 -0.07 -5.35 -11.04
CA VAL A 93 -0.88 -4.15 -10.74
C VAL A 93 -0.06 -3.21 -9.87
N LYS A 94 0.26 -2.03 -10.42
CA LYS A 94 0.87 -0.96 -9.62
C LYS A 94 -0.07 -0.62 -8.47
N THR A 95 0.50 -0.45 -7.27
CA THR A 95 -0.23 -0.06 -6.07
C THR A 95 -1.42 -0.97 -5.73
N ALA A 96 -1.27 -2.30 -5.91
CA ALA A 96 -2.31 -3.28 -5.56
C ALA A 96 -2.85 -3.14 -4.12
N PHE A 97 -2.02 -2.69 -3.18
CA PHE A 97 -2.42 -2.44 -1.79
C PHE A 97 -3.49 -1.33 -1.63
N LEU A 98 -3.61 -0.42 -2.60
CA LEU A 98 -4.64 0.63 -2.61
C LEU A 98 -6.02 0.09 -2.99
N ASN A 99 -6.10 -1.12 -3.54
CA ASN A 99 -7.36 -1.75 -3.95
C ASN A 99 -7.90 -2.73 -2.90
N GLY A 100 -7.27 -2.79 -1.72
CA GLY A 100 -7.79 -3.58 -0.60
C GLY A 100 -9.02 -2.90 0.00
N PHE A 101 -10.11 -3.63 0.18
CA PHE A 101 -11.22 -3.16 0.98
C PHE A 101 -10.82 -3.18 2.45
N ILE A 102 -11.13 -2.10 3.17
CA ILE A 102 -10.94 -1.99 4.62
C ILE A 102 -12.35 -1.84 5.21
N GLU A 103 -12.68 -2.70 6.17
CA GLU A 103 -13.98 -2.63 6.87
C GLU A 103 -14.00 -1.48 7.88
N GLU A 104 -12.85 -1.16 8.47
CA GLU A 104 -12.71 -0.10 9.47
C GLU A 104 -12.48 1.30 8.86
N GLU A 105 -13.10 2.29 9.48
CA GLU A 105 -12.80 3.70 9.23
C GLU A 105 -11.53 4.10 9.98
N ILE A 106 -10.47 4.45 9.23
CA ILE A 106 -9.17 4.81 9.78
C ILE A 106 -8.87 6.27 9.46
N TYR A 107 -8.54 7.05 10.50
CA TYR A 107 -8.10 8.43 10.37
C TYR A 107 -6.58 8.50 10.45
N ILE A 108 -5.94 9.21 9.52
CA ILE A 108 -4.48 9.41 9.47
C ILE A 108 -4.16 10.89 9.55
N ASP A 109 -3.10 11.24 10.27
CA ASP A 109 -2.58 12.62 10.31
C ASP A 109 -2.08 13.05 8.92
N GLN A 110 -2.29 14.32 8.57
CA GLN A 110 -1.77 14.86 7.33
C GLN A 110 -0.24 14.72 7.24
N PRO A 111 0.29 14.32 6.07
CA PRO A 111 1.72 14.18 5.90
C PRO A 111 2.45 15.51 6.01
N GLU A 112 3.62 15.48 6.64
CA GLU A 112 4.50 16.64 6.73
C GLU A 112 4.82 17.19 5.32
N GLY A 113 4.66 18.52 5.17
CA GLY A 113 4.84 19.23 3.90
C GLY A 113 3.59 19.30 3.00
N PHE A 114 2.46 18.73 3.43
CA PHE A 114 1.19 18.73 2.68
C PHE A 114 -0.02 19.14 3.55
N THR A 115 0.21 19.89 4.63
CA THR A 115 -0.83 20.34 5.56
C THR A 115 -1.70 21.43 4.95
N ILE A 116 -3.01 21.18 4.86
CA ILE A 116 -4.05 22.14 4.47
C ILE A 116 -5.16 22.16 5.51
N VAL A 117 -5.94 23.25 5.56
CA VAL A 117 -7.12 23.34 6.43
C VAL A 117 -8.18 22.37 5.89
N GLY A 118 -8.81 21.59 6.77
CA GLY A 118 -9.88 20.67 6.41
C GLY A 118 -11.11 21.39 5.85
N GLU A 119 -11.88 20.70 5.01
CA GLU A 119 -13.24 21.10 4.62
C GLU A 119 -14.28 20.64 5.64
#